data_AF-A0A966J2X3-F1
#
_entry.id   AF-A0A966J2X3-F1
#
_cell.length_a   1.000
_cell.length_b   1.000
_cell.length_c   1.000
_cell.angle_alpha   90.00
_cell.angle_beta   90.00
_cell.angle_gamma   90.00
#
_symmetry.space_group_name_H-M   'P 1'
#
loop_
_entity.id
_entity.type
_entity.pdbx_description
1 polymer ?
#
loop_
_entity_poly.entity_id
_entity_poly.type
_entity_poly.pdbx_seq_one_letter_code
_entity_poly.pdbx_strand_id
1 'polypeptide(L)'
;MNHPTPHPLSFTRHEFAGAFGDLGTDLPLLVGVVLATGMDAPAAFVAFGGLQILSGFAYRLPMPVQPLKAMAAIAIAGKIAPPLLAAGGLIVGVAMLLLANTGALEWIARTVPKPVVRGIQVGLGIQLLTLALTRFLPAGGPSGWLLAATALGIIAAMRRNRHIPAGLVVLTLGLGYAAITWPVD
;
A
#
# COMPACT_ATOMS: atom_id res chain seq x y z
N MET A 1 -20.91 23.93 -20.09
CA MET A 1 -20.11 22.84 -19.51
C MET A 1 -18.64 23.17 -19.78
N ASN A 2 -17.93 23.69 -18.78
CA ASN A 2 -16.49 23.94 -18.89
C ASN A 2 -15.79 22.61 -18.59
N HIS A 3 -15.38 21.88 -19.63
CA HIS A 3 -14.43 20.79 -19.42
C HIS A 3 -13.10 21.43 -19.00
N PRO A 4 -12.57 21.14 -17.80
CA PRO A 4 -11.24 21.62 -17.45
C PRO A 4 -10.26 21.08 -18.49
N THR A 5 -9.45 21.98 -19.07
CA THR A 5 -8.37 21.58 -19.97
C THR A 5 -7.44 20.63 -19.22
N PRO A 6 -7.05 19.48 -19.81
CA PRO A 6 -6.19 18.53 -19.11
C PRO A 6 -4.88 19.21 -18.75
N HIS A 7 -4.48 19.13 -17.48
CA HIS A 7 -3.23 19.70 -17.00
C HIS A 7 -2.05 19.16 -17.84
N PRO A 8 -1.11 20.02 -18.27
CA PRO A 8 0.11 19.57 -18.92
C PRO A 8 0.96 18.76 -17.94
N LEU A 9 1.70 17.76 -18.44
CA LEU A 9 2.68 17.02 -17.64
C LEU A 9 3.69 18.01 -17.05
N SER A 10 3.73 18.13 -15.72
CA SER A 10 4.49 19.19 -15.06
C SER A 10 5.35 18.65 -13.92
N PHE A 11 6.58 18.25 -14.20
CA PHE A 11 7.51 17.71 -13.18
C PHE A 11 7.97 18.78 -12.17
N THR A 12 7.05 19.23 -11.32
CA THR A 12 7.28 20.24 -10.30
C THR A 12 7.71 19.57 -9.00
N ARG A 13 8.35 20.35 -8.12
CA ARG A 13 8.71 19.88 -6.77
C ARG A 13 7.52 19.34 -5.99
N HIS A 14 6.32 19.86 -6.25
CA HIS A 14 5.09 19.40 -5.63
C HIS A 14 4.64 18.04 -6.15
N GLU A 15 4.75 17.78 -7.47
CA GLU A 15 4.49 16.44 -8.04
C GLU A 15 5.50 15.40 -7.53
N PHE A 16 6.78 15.77 -7.45
CA PHE A 16 7.80 14.91 -6.83
C PHE A 16 7.50 14.63 -5.36
N ALA A 17 7.19 15.65 -4.56
CA ALA A 17 6.84 15.47 -3.15
C ALA A 17 5.58 14.61 -2.97
N GLY A 18 4.58 14.76 -3.85
CA GLY A 18 3.37 13.94 -3.86
C GLY A 18 3.65 12.47 -4.18
N ALA A 19 4.45 12.20 -5.22
CA ALA A 19 4.86 10.85 -5.59
C ALA A 19 5.66 10.15 -4.47
N PHE A 20 6.60 10.86 -3.84
CA PHE A 20 7.33 10.34 -2.67
C PHE A 20 6.43 10.12 -1.44
N GLY A 21 5.37 10.93 -1.29
CA GLY A 21 4.36 10.76 -0.26
C GLY A 21 3.58 9.45 -0.41
N ASP A 22 3.16 9.13 -1.64
CA ASP A 22 2.42 7.90 -1.97
C ASP A 22 3.29 6.64 -1.77
N LEU A 23 4.53 6.68 -2.29
CA LEU A 23 5.55 5.65 -2.10
C LEU A 23 5.81 5.33 -0.63
N GLY A 24 5.73 6.34 0.26
CA GLY A 24 5.92 6.14 1.69
C GLY A 24 4.90 5.22 2.35
N THR A 25 3.74 5.01 1.72
CA THR A 25 2.76 4.03 2.20
C THR A 25 2.68 2.76 1.36
N ASP A 26 3.02 2.86 0.07
CA ASP A 26 2.93 1.73 -0.85
C ASP A 26 4.13 0.79 -0.77
N LEU A 27 5.35 1.31 -0.56
CA LEU A 27 6.54 0.48 -0.42
C LEU A 27 6.46 -0.51 0.76
N PRO A 28 6.14 -0.07 2.01
CA PRO A 28 5.99 -1.02 3.12
C PRO A 28 4.91 -2.07 2.86
N LEU A 29 3.80 -1.66 2.23
CA LEU A 29 2.67 -2.52 1.96
C LEU A 29 3.00 -3.57 0.89
N LEU A 30 3.66 -3.16 -0.19
CA LEU A 30 4.10 -4.05 -1.27
C LEU A 30 5.15 -5.05 -0.77
N VAL A 31 6.11 -4.60 0.04
CA VAL A 31 7.06 -5.50 0.73
C VAL A 31 6.30 -6.49 1.62
N GLY A 32 5.30 -6.04 2.36
CA GLY A 32 4.44 -6.90 3.19
C GLY A 32 3.72 -7.97 2.36
N VAL A 33 3.15 -7.61 1.21
CA VAL A 33 2.50 -8.57 0.29
C VAL A 33 3.51 -9.58 -0.23
N VAL A 34 4.68 -9.12 -0.68
CA VAL A 34 5.74 -9.99 -1.20
C VAL A 34 6.18 -11.02 -0.16
N LEU A 35 6.47 -10.58 1.06
CA LEU A 35 6.90 -11.45 2.16
C LEU A 35 5.79 -12.42 2.61
N ALA A 36 4.53 -11.98 2.59
CA ALA A 36 3.41 -12.81 3.05
C ALA A 36 2.97 -13.85 2.01
N THR A 37 3.07 -13.52 0.72
CA THR A 37 2.61 -14.37 -0.39
C THR A 37 3.73 -15.17 -1.05
N GLY A 38 5.00 -14.78 -0.84
CA GLY A 38 6.16 -15.40 -1.47
C GLY A 38 6.27 -15.15 -2.97
N MET A 39 5.63 -14.10 -3.49
CA MET A 39 5.73 -13.74 -4.91
C MET A 39 7.12 -13.21 -5.26
N ASP A 40 7.50 -13.30 -6.52
CA ASP A 40 8.78 -12.76 -7.02
C ASP A 40 8.84 -11.24 -6.81
N ALA A 41 9.76 -10.79 -5.97
CA ALA A 41 9.86 -9.39 -5.58
C ALA A 41 10.24 -8.49 -6.78
N PRO A 42 11.29 -8.80 -7.58
CA PRO A 42 11.62 -8.03 -8.77
C PRO A 42 10.45 -7.87 -9.73
N ALA A 43 9.74 -8.95 -10.08
CA ALA A 43 8.57 -8.86 -10.95
C ALA A 43 7.46 -8.00 -10.35
N ALA A 44 7.17 -8.12 -9.06
CA ALA A 44 6.17 -7.31 -8.37
C ALA A 44 6.51 -5.82 -8.41
N PHE A 45 7.75 -5.45 -8.11
CA PHE A 45 8.21 -4.05 -8.11
C PHE A 45 8.28 -3.46 -9.53
N VAL A 46 8.74 -4.24 -10.51
CA VAL A 46 8.79 -3.81 -11.92
C VAL A 46 7.38 -3.60 -12.46
N ALA A 47 6.45 -4.52 -12.19
CA ALA A 47 5.05 -4.38 -12.60
C ALA A 47 4.38 -3.17 -11.93
N PHE A 48 4.57 -3.00 -10.62
CA PHE A 48 4.04 -1.85 -9.88
C PHE A 48 4.58 -0.52 -10.42
N GLY A 49 5.90 -0.40 -10.57
CA GLY A 49 6.53 0.81 -11.10
C GLY A 49 6.11 1.12 -12.54
N GLY A 50 6.07 0.09 -13.41
CA GLY A 50 5.62 0.23 -14.80
C GLY A 50 4.18 0.71 -14.91
N LEU A 51 3.27 0.14 -14.11
CA LEU A 51 1.87 0.56 -14.06
C LEU A 51 1.71 1.98 -13.49
N GLN A 52 2.55 2.38 -12.54
CA GLN A 52 2.53 3.73 -11.98
C GLN A 52 3.03 4.79 -12.97
N ILE A 53 4.03 4.44 -13.79
CA ILE A 53 4.49 5.29 -14.90
C ILE A 53 3.38 5.40 -15.96
N LEU A 54 2.77 4.28 -16.34
CA LEU A 54 1.70 4.25 -17.33
C LEU A 54 0.49 5.07 -16.88
N SER A 55 0.07 4.93 -15.64
CA SER A 55 -1.05 5.71 -15.07
C SER A 55 -0.71 7.19 -14.98
N GLY A 56 0.52 7.54 -14.63
CA GLY A 56 1.02 8.93 -14.65
C GLY A 56 0.95 9.56 -16.05
N PHE A 57 1.30 8.82 -17.11
CA PHE A 57 1.16 9.29 -18.49
C PHE A 57 -0.30 9.38 -18.94
N ALA A 58 -1.14 8.41 -18.58
CA ALA A 58 -2.53 8.35 -18.99
C ALA A 58 -3.39 9.46 -18.33
N TYR A 59 -3.22 9.65 -17.02
CA TYR A 59 -4.01 10.60 -16.23
C TYR A 59 -3.32 11.96 -16.01
N ARG A 60 -2.04 12.10 -16.42
CA ARG A 60 -1.23 13.34 -16.33
C ARG A 60 -1.13 13.94 -14.94
N LEU A 61 -1.30 13.12 -13.91
CA LEU A 61 -1.25 13.49 -12.50
C LEU A 61 -0.65 12.31 -11.72
N PRO A 62 0.17 12.55 -10.67
CA PRO A 62 0.50 11.52 -9.69
C PRO A 62 -0.78 11.16 -8.92
N MET A 63 -1.52 10.18 -9.43
CA MET A 63 -2.76 9.70 -8.82
C MET A 63 -2.43 8.67 -7.74
N PRO A 64 -2.80 8.89 -6.45
CA PRO A 64 -2.79 7.85 -5.45
C PRO A 64 -3.88 6.83 -5.78
N VAL A 65 -3.51 5.67 -6.31
CA VAL A 65 -4.44 4.61 -6.75
C VAL A 65 -4.90 3.81 -5.52
N GLN A 66 -5.72 4.42 -4.65
CA GLN A 66 -6.13 3.78 -3.40
C GLN A 66 -7.54 3.19 -3.40
N PRO A 67 -7.68 2.04 -4.07
CA PRO A 67 -8.44 0.87 -3.58
C PRO A 67 -7.53 -0.26 -3.04
N LEU A 68 -6.22 -0.16 -3.28
CA LEU A 68 -5.25 -1.26 -3.14
C LEU A 68 -4.98 -1.72 -1.71
N LYS A 69 -5.19 -0.87 -0.69
CA LYS A 69 -4.86 -1.20 0.72
C LYS A 69 -5.70 -2.34 1.28
N ALA A 70 -6.95 -2.48 0.84
CA ALA A 70 -7.81 -3.59 1.26
C ALA A 70 -7.37 -4.92 0.67
N MET A 71 -7.10 -4.95 -0.64
CA MET A 71 -6.59 -6.15 -1.33
C MET A 71 -5.25 -6.61 -0.76
N ALA A 72 -4.33 -5.67 -0.51
CA ALA A 72 -3.04 -5.99 0.10
C ALA A 72 -3.21 -6.55 1.53
N ALA A 73 -4.07 -5.96 2.35
CA ALA A 73 -4.35 -6.47 3.69
C ALA A 73 -4.95 -7.89 3.66
N ILE A 74 -5.89 -8.16 2.75
CA ILE A 74 -6.47 -9.50 2.55
C ILE A 74 -5.40 -10.48 2.05
N ALA A 75 -4.56 -10.09 1.09
CA ALA A 75 -3.49 -10.92 0.56
C ALA A 75 -2.47 -11.31 1.64
N ILE A 76 -2.12 -10.35 2.50
CA ILE A 76 -1.20 -10.52 3.64
C ILE A 76 -1.82 -11.43 4.71
N ALA A 77 -3.05 -11.14 5.13
CA ALA A 77 -3.74 -11.91 6.16
C ALA A 77 -4.06 -13.34 5.71
N GLY A 78 -4.51 -13.49 4.46
CA GLY A 78 -4.91 -14.77 3.87
C GLY A 78 -3.77 -15.57 3.23
N LYS A 79 -2.58 -14.97 3.08
CA LYS A 79 -1.43 -15.54 2.35
C LYS A 79 -1.83 -16.12 0.99
N ILE A 80 -2.51 -15.28 0.22
CA ILE A 80 -3.06 -15.68 -1.07
C ILE A 80 -1.91 -16.06 -2.00
N ALA A 81 -2.01 -17.21 -2.66
CA ALA A 81 -1.00 -17.69 -3.59
C ALA A 81 -0.79 -16.67 -4.74
N PRO A 82 0.46 -16.44 -5.20
CA PRO A 82 0.75 -15.41 -6.22
C PRO A 82 -0.08 -15.52 -7.50
N PRO A 83 -0.34 -16.71 -8.09
CA PRO A 83 -1.18 -16.83 -9.28
C PRO A 83 -2.63 -16.40 -9.02
N LEU A 84 -3.17 -16.70 -7.83
CA LEU A 84 -4.52 -16.31 -7.45
C LEU A 84 -4.62 -14.80 -7.22
N LEU A 85 -3.57 -14.19 -6.63
CA LEU A 85 -3.49 -12.75 -6.47
C LEU A 85 -3.43 -12.04 -7.83
N ALA A 86 -2.64 -12.57 -8.77
CA ALA A 86 -2.56 -12.04 -10.14
C ALA A 86 -3.89 -12.14 -10.89
N ALA A 87 -4.55 -13.30 -10.83
CA ALA A 87 -5.86 -13.50 -11.43
C ALA A 87 -6.93 -12.58 -10.80
N GLY A 88 -6.94 -12.48 -9.46
CA GLY A 88 -7.83 -11.58 -8.73
C GLY A 88 -7.59 -10.12 -9.09
N GLY A 89 -6.33 -9.69 -9.21
CA GLY A 89 -5.95 -8.36 -9.65
C GLY A 89 -6.44 -8.05 -11.08
N LEU A 90 -6.29 -9.01 -12.00
CA LEU A 90 -6.78 -8.85 -13.38
C LEU A 90 -8.31 -8.75 -13.44
N ILE A 91 -9.02 -9.63 -12.72
CA ILE A 91 -10.49 -9.61 -12.65
C ILE A 91 -10.98 -8.28 -12.07
N VAL A 92 -10.37 -7.82 -10.98
CA VAL A 92 -10.71 -6.52 -10.37
C VAL A 92 -10.41 -5.38 -11.35
N GLY A 93 -9.28 -5.42 -12.07
CA GLY A 93 -8.94 -4.43 -13.07
C GLY A 93 -9.96 -4.34 -14.19
N VAL A 94 -10.34 -5.48 -14.78
CA VAL A 94 -11.37 -5.56 -15.84
C VAL A 94 -12.74 -5.12 -15.30
N ALA A 95 -13.12 -5.58 -14.13
CA ALA A 95 -14.39 -5.19 -13.50
C ALA A 95 -14.44 -3.68 -13.26
N MET A 96 -13.38 -3.09 -12.71
CA MET A 96 -13.29 -1.64 -12.49
C MET A 96 -13.32 -0.86 -13.80
N LEU A 97 -12.66 -1.35 -14.86
CA LEU A 97 -12.71 -0.72 -16.19
C LEU A 97 -14.15 -0.67 -16.73
N LEU A 98 -14.88 -1.79 -16.62
CA LEU A 98 -16.28 -1.88 -17.04
C LEU A 98 -17.19 -0.97 -16.20
N LEU A 99 -17.02 -0.98 -14.87
CA LEU A 99 -17.81 -0.16 -13.96
C LEU A 99 -17.55 1.34 -14.17
N ALA A 100 -16.29 1.73 -14.40
CA ALA A 100 -15.92 3.11 -14.68
C ALA A 100 -16.46 3.58 -16.02
N ASN A 101 -16.40 2.76 -17.07
CA ASN A 101 -16.89 3.12 -18.40
C ASN A 101 -18.43 3.21 -18.47
N THR A 102 -19.13 2.51 -17.58
CA THR A 102 -20.61 2.52 -17.52
C THR A 102 -21.18 3.57 -16.56
N GLY A 103 -20.35 4.25 -15.76
CA GLY A 103 -20.80 5.16 -14.70
C GLY A 103 -21.48 4.47 -13.51
N ALA A 104 -21.46 3.14 -13.46
CA ALA A 104 -22.02 2.36 -12.36
C ALA A 104 -21.21 2.54 -11.06
N LEU A 105 -19.93 2.89 -11.17
CA LEU A 105 -19.06 3.12 -10.02
C LEU A 105 -19.58 4.25 -9.13
N GLU A 106 -19.97 5.39 -9.71
CA GLU A 106 -20.56 6.52 -8.97
C GLU A 106 -21.87 6.14 -8.26
N TRP A 107 -22.69 5.29 -8.89
CA TRP A 107 -23.94 4.83 -8.30
C TRP A 107 -23.68 3.93 -7.08
N ILE A 108 -22.75 2.99 -7.20
CA ILE A 108 -22.34 2.12 -6.08
C ILE A 108 -21.75 2.96 -4.95
N ALA A 109 -20.83 3.87 -5.27
CA ALA A 109 -20.14 4.70 -4.27
C ALA A 109 -21.11 5.56 -3.44
N ARG A 110 -22.22 6.02 -4.03
CA ARG A 110 -23.27 6.77 -3.33
C ARG A 110 -24.17 5.89 -2.47
N THR A 111 -24.35 4.64 -2.87
CA THR A 111 -25.21 3.67 -2.18
C THR A 111 -24.55 3.10 -0.93
N VAL A 112 -23.22 2.92 -0.95
CA VAL A 112 -22.48 2.30 0.15
C VAL A 112 -22.46 3.21 1.39
N PRO A 113 -23.05 2.78 2.53
CA PRO A 113 -23.05 3.59 3.74
C PRO A 113 -21.64 3.72 4.36
N LYS A 114 -21.32 4.90 4.90
CA LYS A 114 -20.06 5.14 5.63
C LYS A 114 -19.77 4.12 6.75
N PRO A 115 -20.77 3.61 7.52
CA PRO A 115 -20.54 2.55 8.50
C PRO A 115 -19.93 1.27 7.91
N VAL A 116 -20.32 0.88 6.69
CA VAL A 116 -19.78 -0.31 6.02
C VAL A 116 -18.30 -0.12 5.70
N VAL A 117 -17.95 1.04 5.14
CA VAL A 117 -16.55 1.39 4.84
C VAL A 117 -15.69 1.37 6.09
N ARG A 118 -16.18 1.96 7.20
CA ARG A 118 -15.47 1.95 8.49
C ARG A 118 -15.36 0.54 9.07
N GLY A 119 -16.39 -0.29 8.92
CA GLY A 119 -16.37 -1.69 9.32
C GLY A 119 -15.29 -2.49 8.60
N ILE A 120 -15.18 -2.33 7.28
CA ILE A 120 -14.12 -2.94 6.47
C ILE A 120 -12.74 -2.47 6.94
N GLN A 121 -12.56 -1.17 7.15
CA GLN A 121 -11.28 -0.61 7.62
C GLN A 121 -10.86 -1.15 9.00
N VAL A 122 -11.79 -1.24 9.95
CA VAL A 122 -11.53 -1.81 11.28
C VAL A 122 -11.22 -3.31 11.19
N GLY A 123 -12.02 -4.06 10.42
CA GLY A 123 -11.82 -5.49 10.23
C GLY A 123 -10.45 -5.82 9.65
N LEU A 124 -10.02 -5.09 8.61
CA LEU A 124 -8.69 -5.24 8.02
C LEU A 124 -7.58 -4.84 8.99
N GLY A 125 -7.77 -3.77 9.77
CA GLY A 125 -6.83 -3.36 10.81
C GLY A 125 -6.63 -4.44 11.87
N ILE A 126 -7.71 -5.07 12.32
CA ILE A 126 -7.67 -6.20 13.27
C ILE A 126 -6.96 -7.40 12.64
N GLN A 127 -7.24 -7.76 11.39
CA GLN A 127 -6.56 -8.86 10.70
C GLN A 127 -5.04 -8.66 10.63
N LEU A 128 -4.60 -7.44 10.27
CA LEU A 128 -3.18 -7.10 10.24
C LEU A 128 -2.55 -7.15 11.64
N LEU A 129 -3.26 -6.68 12.67
CA LEU A 129 -2.80 -6.75 14.05
C LEU A 129 -2.67 -8.20 14.53
N THR A 130 -3.64 -9.05 14.25
CA THR A 130 -3.60 -10.48 14.58
C THR A 130 -2.40 -11.15 13.91
N LEU A 131 -2.15 -10.86 12.63
CA LEU A 131 -1.01 -11.42 11.92
C LEU A 131 0.34 -10.94 12.51
N ALA A 132 0.43 -9.65 12.87
CA ALA A 132 1.61 -9.10 13.54
C ALA A 132 1.89 -9.86 14.85
N LEU A 133 0.90 -9.93 15.75
CA LEU A 133 1.04 -10.52 17.09
C LEU A 133 1.29 -12.03 17.08
N THR A 134 0.71 -12.76 16.12
CA THR A 134 0.80 -14.23 16.08
C THR A 134 1.98 -14.74 15.28
N ARG A 135 2.50 -13.96 14.33
CA ARG A 135 3.50 -14.43 13.37
C ARG A 135 4.74 -13.56 13.33
N PHE A 136 4.60 -12.27 13.08
CA PHE A 136 5.76 -11.40 12.85
C PHE A 136 6.53 -11.09 14.15
N LEU A 137 5.84 -10.73 15.23
CA LEU A 137 6.50 -10.47 16.52
C LEU A 137 7.16 -11.73 17.11
N PRO A 138 6.48 -12.91 17.15
CA PRO A 138 7.09 -14.13 17.68
C PRO A 138 8.26 -14.66 16.83
N ALA A 139 8.22 -14.50 15.50
CA ALA A 139 9.30 -14.95 14.62
C ALA A 139 10.64 -14.23 14.90
N GLY A 140 10.58 -12.97 15.33
CA GLY A 140 11.77 -12.21 15.72
C GLY A 140 12.21 -12.40 17.17
N GLY A 141 11.56 -13.28 17.95
CA GLY A 141 11.87 -13.48 19.36
C GLY A 141 11.79 -12.18 20.19
N PRO A 142 12.63 -12.00 21.23
CA PRO A 142 12.66 -10.78 22.04
C PRO A 142 12.94 -9.50 21.23
N SER A 143 13.80 -9.60 20.20
CA SER A 143 14.09 -8.49 19.29
C SER A 143 12.88 -8.06 18.47
N GLY A 144 12.01 -8.98 18.06
CA GLY A 144 10.78 -8.66 17.32
C GLY A 144 9.82 -7.79 18.14
N TRP A 145 9.66 -8.10 19.43
CA TRP A 145 8.86 -7.29 20.35
C TRP A 145 9.48 -5.92 20.63
N LEU A 146 10.80 -5.85 20.80
CA LEU A 146 11.51 -4.58 20.99
C LEU A 146 11.42 -3.68 19.75
N LEU A 147 11.59 -4.25 18.55
CA LEU A 147 11.44 -3.53 17.28
C LEU A 147 10.01 -3.05 17.07
N ALA A 148 9.01 -3.85 17.42
CA ALA A 148 7.61 -3.43 17.35
C ALA A 148 7.31 -2.29 18.33
N ALA A 149 7.80 -2.35 19.56
CA ALA A 149 7.60 -1.32 20.57
C ALA A 149 8.30 0.01 20.18
N THR A 150 9.53 -0.08 19.67
CA THR A 150 10.27 1.10 19.19
C THR A 150 9.61 1.73 17.97
N ALA A 151 9.18 0.93 16.98
CA ALA A 151 8.42 1.41 15.84
C ALA A 151 7.12 2.11 16.27
N LEU A 152 6.39 1.53 17.22
CA LEU A 152 5.15 2.12 17.75
C LEU A 152 5.40 3.42 18.51
N GLY A 153 6.51 3.50 19.27
CA GLY A 153 6.97 4.71 19.93
C GLY A 153 7.33 5.83 18.94
N ILE A 154 8.04 5.51 17.86
CA ILE A 154 8.39 6.46 16.79
C ILE A 154 7.12 6.98 16.10
N ILE A 155 6.18 6.08 15.76
CA ILE A 155 4.91 6.47 15.15
C ILE A 155 4.10 7.38 16.06
N ALA A 156 4.04 7.07 17.37
CA ALA A 156 3.32 7.89 18.34
C ALA A 156 3.95 9.28 18.51
N ALA A 157 5.29 9.35 18.62
CA ALA A 157 6.03 10.60 18.78
C ALA A 157 5.94 11.49 17.53
N MET A 158 6.01 10.90 16.34
CA MET A 158 5.97 11.62 15.06
C MET A 158 4.56 11.91 14.56
N ARG A 159 3.51 11.48 15.27
CA ARG A 159 2.10 11.68 14.84
C ARG A 159 1.73 13.15 14.62
N ARG A 160 2.42 14.07 15.30
CA ARG A 160 2.18 15.53 15.20
C ARG A 160 3.10 16.22 14.18
N ASN A 161 4.13 15.54 13.68
CA ASN A 161 5.07 16.12 12.74
C ASN A 161 4.50 16.08 11.31
N ARG A 162 4.24 17.25 10.72
CA ARG A 162 3.61 17.36 9.39
C ARG A 162 4.56 17.17 8.20
N HIS A 163 5.87 17.14 8.44
CA HIS A 163 6.86 17.19 7.36
C HIS A 163 7.40 15.83 6.92
N ILE A 164 7.44 14.83 7.81
CA ILE A 164 7.99 13.49 7.49
C ILE A 164 6.98 12.42 7.95
N PRO A 165 6.46 11.58 7.04
CA PRO A 165 5.59 10.48 7.43
C PRO A 165 6.35 9.47 8.28
N ALA A 166 5.83 9.16 9.47
CA ALA A 166 6.46 8.22 10.41
C ALA A 166 6.71 6.83 9.79
N GLY A 167 5.88 6.40 8.84
CA GLY A 167 6.05 5.15 8.11
C GLY A 167 7.37 5.05 7.34
N LEU A 168 7.83 6.16 6.72
CA LEU A 168 9.12 6.19 6.01
C LEU A 168 10.29 6.07 6.99
N VAL A 169 10.20 6.70 8.15
CA VAL A 169 11.25 6.61 9.18
C VAL A 169 11.35 5.18 9.72
N VAL A 170 10.20 4.56 10.03
CA VAL A 170 10.18 3.16 10.48
C VAL A 170 10.68 2.21 9.39
N LEU A 171 10.30 2.42 8.13
CA LEU A 171 10.76 1.60 7.01
C LEU A 171 12.28 1.71 6.82
N THR A 172 12.82 2.93 6.83
CA THR A 172 14.27 3.15 6.65
C THR A 172 15.08 2.57 7.80
N LEU A 173 14.61 2.70 9.05
CA LEU A 173 15.23 2.03 10.20
C LEU A 173 15.15 0.50 10.09
N GLY A 174 14.00 -0.02 9.66
CA GLY A 174 13.81 -1.46 9.44
C GLY A 174 14.73 -2.01 8.34
N LEU A 175 14.87 -1.30 7.24
CA LEU A 175 15.81 -1.64 6.15
C LEU A 175 17.26 -1.58 6.62
N GLY A 176 17.63 -0.55 7.41
CA GLY A 176 18.97 -0.44 7.99
C GLY A 176 19.28 -1.59 8.95
N TYR A 177 18.35 -1.95 9.83
CA TYR A 177 18.47 -3.12 10.70
C TYR A 177 18.60 -4.40 9.87
N ALA A 178 17.72 -4.61 8.89
CA ALA A 178 17.76 -5.77 8.02
C ALA A 178 19.10 -5.88 7.29
N ALA A 179 19.65 -4.80 6.74
CA ALA A 179 20.93 -4.82 6.04
C ALA A 179 22.12 -5.21 6.94
N ILE A 180 22.06 -4.90 8.24
CA ILE A 180 23.10 -5.26 9.22
C ILE A 180 22.94 -6.72 9.67
N THR A 181 21.70 -7.19 9.81
CA THR A 181 21.40 -8.54 10.32
C THR A 181 21.21 -9.59 9.23
N TRP A 182 21.18 -9.20 7.95
CA TRP A 182 20.97 -10.12 6.83
C TRP A 182 22.15 -11.10 6.77
N PRO A 183 21.92 -12.42 6.89
CA PRO A 183 22.97 -13.40 6.72
C PRO A 183 23.52 -13.27 5.29
N VAL A 184 24.82 -13.06 5.16
CA VAL A 184 25.50 -12.99 3.87
C VAL A 184 25.82 -14.42 3.41
N ASP A 185 24.81 -15.28 3.39
CA ASP A 185 24.95 -16.72 3.10
C ASP A 185 23.89 -17.17 2.08
#